data_AF-A0A2B4R7Y4-F1
#
_entry.id   AF-A0A2B4R7Y4-F1
#
_cell.length_a   1.000
_cell.length_b   1.000
_cell.length_c   1.000
_cell.angle_alpha   90.00
_cell.angle_beta   90.00
_cell.angle_gamma   90.00
#
_symmetry.space_group_name_H-M   'P 1'
#
loop_
_entity.id
_entity.type
_entity.pdbx_description
1 polymer ?
#
loop_
_entity_poly.entity_id
_entity_poly.type
_entity_poly.pdbx_seq_one_letter_code
_entity_poly.pdbx_strand_id
1 'polypeptide(L)'
;MIVEKRLPHTRSSSSSSSSSSSSSNSSSSSSSSSSSSSSSSSSSSTTLALQKASKGSKAKDHQGYLSRRLALWKKGEIDTLLRERRMIQKRLTKPRRNDPPNKAMMFAKLVSGAQKAQLGSLVFGPFDDIPHVIYHQINGEMIKEAALKTKGSGVPSGIDANGFRGMLASKSFKSSASLCDAIAMLAKRLCTELVAPATIEPILANRLIPLDKGNDEVRPIGVGEVASTWEKNYEVKGTKLDIIEASGSLQVCASLKSGAKAAIHAMHGIFDTDDADAMLLIDPSNAFNLLNRASALHNVVVLCPTLATCATNTYRAPAHHFVTGVKELKSTEGTTQGDP
;
A
#
# COMPACT_ATOMS: atom_id res chain seq x y z
N MET A 1 6.86 18.09 9.87
CA MET A 1 7.62 19.34 10.01
C MET A 1 8.46 19.52 8.76
N ILE A 2 8.17 20.55 7.97
CA ILE A 2 9.03 20.98 6.87
C ILE A 2 9.74 22.23 7.40
N VAL A 3 11.06 22.20 7.47
CA VAL A 3 11.89 23.38 7.77
C VAL A 3 12.36 23.91 6.43
N GLU A 4 11.75 25.01 5.97
CA GLU A 4 12.12 25.65 4.72
C GLU A 4 13.24 26.67 4.99
N LYS A 5 14.46 26.37 4.54
CA LYS A 5 15.59 27.31 4.63
C LYS A 5 15.54 28.22 3.39
N ARG A 6 15.20 29.49 3.58
CA ARG A 6 15.27 30.51 2.53
C ARG A 6 16.74 30.70 2.14
N LEU A 7 17.11 30.32 0.92
CA LEU A 7 18.43 30.65 0.37
C LEU A 7 18.43 32.12 -0.12
N PRO A 8 19.53 32.87 0.08
CA PRO A 8 19.62 34.26 -0.33
C PRO A 8 19.66 34.41 -1.85
N HIS A 9 18.92 35.41 -2.35
CA HIS A 9 18.87 35.79 -3.75
C HIS A 9 20.26 36.18 -4.28
N THR A 10 20.76 35.44 -5.28
CA THR A 10 21.80 35.93 -6.18
C THR A 10 21.17 36.47 -7.46
N ARG A 11 21.50 37.72 -7.76
CA ARG A 11 21.09 38.46 -8.95
C ARG A 11 22.16 38.29 -10.03
N SER A 12 21.73 38.39 -11.30
CA SER A 12 22.50 38.46 -12.55
C SER A 12 23.02 37.11 -13.09
N SER A 13 23.02 36.83 -14.39
CA SER A 13 22.89 37.68 -15.59
C SER A 13 22.45 36.82 -16.79
N SER A 14 21.62 37.43 -17.64
CA SER A 14 21.20 36.91 -18.93
C SER A 14 22.37 36.71 -19.90
N SER A 15 22.52 35.51 -20.44
CA SER A 15 23.22 35.29 -21.71
C SER A 15 22.37 34.38 -22.60
N SER A 16 21.85 35.00 -23.65
CA SER A 16 21.14 34.38 -24.76
C SER A 16 22.12 33.61 -25.63
N SER A 17 21.86 32.33 -25.86
CA SER A 17 22.46 31.59 -26.97
C SER A 17 21.41 30.72 -27.65
N SER A 18 21.25 30.99 -28.94
CA SER A 18 20.38 30.33 -29.90
C SER A 18 21.06 29.10 -30.51
N SER A 19 20.33 28.00 -30.65
CA SER A 19 20.62 26.91 -31.60
C SER A 19 19.38 26.02 -31.67
N SER A 20 18.57 26.20 -32.72
CA SER A 20 18.57 25.40 -33.96
C SER A 20 17.98 24.01 -33.77
N SER A 21 16.69 23.95 -34.10
CA SER A 21 15.87 22.78 -34.37
C SER A 21 16.44 21.91 -35.48
N SER A 22 16.59 20.62 -35.22
CA SER A 22 16.73 19.59 -36.26
C SER A 22 15.73 18.48 -35.99
N SER A 23 14.68 18.48 -36.82
CA SER A 23 13.68 17.44 -36.93
C SER A 23 14.27 16.22 -37.64
N SER A 24 14.14 15.04 -37.05
CA SER A 24 14.36 13.77 -37.77
C SER A 24 13.18 12.84 -37.52
N ASN A 25 12.37 12.72 -38.58
CA ASN A 25 11.35 11.69 -38.77
C ASN A 25 12.03 10.32 -38.89
N SER A 26 11.50 9.31 -38.21
CA SER A 26 11.70 7.92 -38.61
C SER A 26 10.51 7.05 -38.19
N SER A 27 9.61 6.89 -39.17
CA SER A 27 9.00 5.63 -39.60
C SER A 27 8.58 4.61 -38.54
N SER A 28 7.25 4.54 -38.39
CA SER A 28 6.46 3.41 -37.90
C SER A 28 6.69 2.12 -38.69
N SER A 29 7.04 1.04 -37.99
CA SER A 29 6.88 -0.33 -38.48
C SER A 29 6.08 -1.13 -37.45
N SER A 30 4.84 -1.37 -37.80
CA SER A 30 3.88 -2.25 -37.14
C SER A 30 4.30 -3.71 -37.30
N SER A 31 4.53 -4.40 -36.18
CA SER A 31 4.58 -5.86 -36.12
C SER A 31 3.83 -6.34 -34.89
N SER A 32 2.65 -6.87 -35.16
CA SER A 32 1.79 -7.64 -34.26
C SER A 32 2.49 -8.89 -33.71
N SER A 33 2.49 -9.04 -32.39
CA SER A 33 2.76 -10.31 -31.72
C SER A 33 1.84 -10.46 -30.50
N SER A 34 0.71 -11.10 -30.77
CA SER A 34 -0.26 -11.61 -29.83
C SER A 34 0.33 -12.79 -29.03
N SER A 35 0.78 -12.53 -27.79
CA SER A 35 1.04 -13.58 -26.78
C SER A 35 1.46 -12.97 -25.44
N SER A 36 0.51 -12.48 -24.65
CA SER A 36 0.81 -11.96 -23.29
C SER A 36 -0.33 -12.06 -22.26
N SER A 37 -1.47 -12.68 -22.60
CA SER A 37 -2.67 -12.72 -21.74
C SER A 37 -2.70 -13.84 -20.69
N SER A 38 -1.77 -14.81 -20.71
CA SER A 38 -1.80 -15.98 -19.80
C SER A 38 -1.09 -15.76 -18.46
N SER A 39 -0.10 -14.86 -18.41
CA SER A 39 0.72 -14.60 -17.22
C SER A 39 0.05 -13.63 -16.23
N SER A 40 -0.93 -12.87 -16.69
CA SER A 40 -1.59 -11.79 -15.94
C SER A 40 -2.62 -12.27 -14.89
N SER A 41 -2.91 -13.56 -14.80
CA SER A 41 -3.98 -14.11 -13.94
C SER A 41 -3.49 -14.99 -12.80
N SER A 42 -2.21 -15.38 -12.80
CA SER A 42 -1.67 -16.42 -11.91
C SER A 42 -1.45 -15.92 -10.47
N SER A 43 -0.89 -14.71 -10.29
CA SER A 43 -0.38 -14.29 -8.98
C SER A 43 -1.44 -13.68 -8.05
N SER A 44 -2.36 -12.84 -8.53
CA SER A 44 -3.39 -12.17 -7.70
C SER A 44 -4.37 -13.16 -7.03
N SER A 45 -4.39 -14.41 -7.50
CA SER A 45 -5.36 -15.42 -7.14
C SER A 45 -5.04 -16.21 -5.85
N THR A 46 -3.81 -16.14 -5.34
CA THR A 46 -3.41 -16.95 -4.18
C THR A 46 -4.00 -16.42 -2.87
N THR A 47 -4.09 -15.10 -2.73
CA THR A 47 -4.79 -14.44 -1.61
C THR A 47 -6.30 -14.69 -1.66
N LEU A 48 -6.87 -14.91 -2.86
CA LEU A 48 -8.28 -15.33 -3.01
C LEU A 48 -8.53 -16.71 -2.40
N ALA A 49 -7.52 -17.58 -2.36
CA ALA A 49 -7.64 -18.91 -1.79
C ALA A 49 -7.63 -18.88 -0.24
N LEU A 50 -7.03 -17.85 0.35
CA LEU A 50 -6.86 -17.68 1.81
C LEU A 50 -8.06 -16.96 2.42
N GLN A 51 -9.15 -17.69 2.66
CA GLN A 51 -10.30 -17.14 3.38
C GLN A 51 -10.87 -18.13 4.36
N LYS A 52 -11.35 -17.62 5.49
CA LYS A 52 -12.03 -18.41 6.51
C LYS A 52 -13.42 -18.80 6.00
N ALA A 53 -13.66 -20.10 5.81
CA ALA A 53 -14.90 -20.60 5.21
C ALA A 53 -16.15 -20.30 6.05
N SER A 54 -16.00 -20.28 7.38
CA SER A 54 -17.08 -19.91 8.31
C SER A 54 -16.52 -19.43 9.66
N LYS A 55 -17.34 -18.70 10.43
CA LYS A 55 -16.97 -18.13 11.75
C LYS A 55 -16.41 -19.19 12.73
N GLY A 56 -16.82 -20.46 12.60
CA GLY A 56 -16.38 -21.58 13.43
C GLY A 56 -15.44 -22.60 12.77
N SER A 57 -15.03 -22.39 11.51
CA SER A 57 -14.14 -23.32 10.79
C SER A 57 -12.78 -23.48 11.48
N LYS A 58 -12.34 -24.72 11.67
CA LYS A 58 -11.05 -25.10 12.27
C LYS A 58 -9.97 -25.18 11.20
N ALA A 59 -8.70 -25.14 11.60
CA ALA A 59 -7.56 -25.23 10.68
C ALA A 59 -7.58 -26.49 9.77
N LYS A 60 -8.17 -27.60 10.24
CA LYS A 60 -8.36 -28.83 9.43
C LYS A 60 -9.34 -28.62 8.25
N ASP A 61 -10.38 -27.81 8.44
CA ASP A 61 -11.37 -27.52 7.40
C ASP A 61 -10.76 -26.65 6.28
N HIS A 62 -9.82 -25.78 6.64
CA HIS A 62 -9.16 -24.85 5.71
C HIS A 62 -8.37 -25.56 4.64
N GLN A 63 -7.87 -26.78 4.90
CA GLN A 63 -7.14 -27.57 3.91
C GLN A 63 -8.05 -28.03 2.76
N GLY A 64 -9.29 -28.45 3.06
CA GLY A 64 -10.26 -28.84 2.04
C GLY A 64 -10.71 -27.66 1.19
N TYR A 65 -11.00 -26.52 1.82
CA TYR A 65 -11.36 -25.29 1.10
C TYR A 65 -10.22 -24.73 0.26
N LEU A 66 -8.98 -24.72 0.79
CA LEU A 66 -7.82 -24.29 0.00
C LEU A 66 -7.62 -25.23 -1.20
N SER A 67 -7.74 -26.54 -1.00
CA SER A 67 -7.61 -27.51 -2.10
C SER A 67 -8.65 -27.28 -3.19
N ARG A 68 -9.92 -27.03 -2.82
CA ARG A 68 -10.98 -26.64 -3.77
C ARG A 68 -10.64 -25.34 -4.50
N ARG A 69 -10.21 -24.31 -3.78
CA ARG A 69 -9.90 -22.99 -4.37
C ARG A 69 -8.68 -23.04 -5.28
N LEU A 70 -7.65 -23.81 -4.91
CA LEU A 70 -6.50 -24.10 -5.75
C LEU A 70 -6.90 -24.89 -7.01
N ALA A 71 -7.87 -25.80 -6.92
CA ALA A 71 -8.39 -26.51 -8.09
C ALA A 71 -9.18 -25.59 -9.03
N LEU A 72 -10.06 -24.72 -8.51
CA LEU A 72 -10.74 -23.68 -9.29
C LEU A 72 -9.75 -22.73 -9.96
N TRP A 73 -8.69 -22.37 -9.25
CA TRP A 73 -7.60 -21.57 -9.78
C TRP A 73 -6.86 -22.27 -10.94
N LYS A 74 -6.45 -23.53 -10.76
CA LYS A 74 -5.80 -24.32 -11.83
C LYS A 74 -6.68 -24.46 -13.08
N LYS A 75 -8.01 -24.41 -12.91
CA LYS A 75 -8.99 -24.43 -14.00
C LYS A 75 -9.28 -23.06 -14.61
N GLY A 76 -8.68 -21.98 -14.10
CA GLY A 76 -8.92 -20.61 -14.57
C GLY A 76 -10.25 -20.00 -14.12
N GLU A 77 -10.96 -20.61 -13.16
CA GLU A 77 -12.25 -20.10 -12.66
C GLU A 77 -12.09 -18.93 -11.66
N ILE A 78 -11.38 -17.89 -12.08
CA ILE A 78 -11.02 -16.74 -11.23
C ILE A 78 -12.27 -15.96 -10.79
N ASP A 79 -13.26 -15.81 -11.66
CA ASP A 79 -14.51 -15.12 -11.34
C ASP A 79 -15.29 -15.82 -10.22
N THR A 80 -15.20 -17.14 -10.13
CA THR A 80 -15.81 -17.93 -9.06
C THR A 80 -15.13 -17.62 -7.72
N LEU A 81 -13.79 -17.52 -7.72
CA LEU A 81 -13.00 -17.17 -6.53
C LEU A 81 -13.23 -15.71 -6.09
N LEU A 82 -13.29 -14.77 -7.04
CA LEU A 82 -13.60 -13.37 -6.77
C LEU A 82 -15.01 -13.19 -6.20
N ARG A 83 -16.01 -13.90 -6.77
CA ARG A 83 -17.38 -13.91 -6.24
C ARG A 83 -17.43 -14.48 -4.82
N GLU A 84 -16.76 -15.59 -4.56
CA GLU A 84 -16.66 -16.18 -3.22
C GLU A 84 -16.06 -15.19 -2.22
N ARG A 85 -14.98 -14.51 -2.60
CA ARG A 85 -14.33 -13.49 -1.76
C ARG A 85 -15.24 -12.32 -1.41
N ARG A 86 -15.89 -11.74 -2.43
CA ARG A 86 -16.83 -10.63 -2.23
C ARG A 86 -17.97 -11.04 -1.31
N MET A 87 -18.45 -12.29 -1.40
CA MET A 87 -19.46 -12.80 -0.47
C MET A 87 -18.95 -12.90 0.97
N ILE A 88 -17.70 -13.33 1.20
CA ILE A 88 -17.11 -13.38 2.54
C ILE A 88 -16.90 -11.98 3.10
N GLN A 89 -16.35 -11.05 2.31
CA GLN A 89 -16.12 -9.67 2.71
C GLN A 89 -17.43 -8.94 3.03
N LYS A 90 -18.51 -9.17 2.26
CA LYS A 90 -19.86 -8.66 2.57
C LYS A 90 -20.41 -9.13 3.93
N ARG A 91 -19.89 -10.21 4.51
CA ARG A 91 -20.33 -10.67 5.85
C ARG A 91 -19.69 -9.87 6.97
N LEU A 92 -18.64 -9.08 6.70
CA LEU A 92 -17.94 -8.24 7.69
C LEU A 92 -18.77 -7.04 8.14
N THR A 93 -19.70 -6.57 7.30
CA THR A 93 -20.54 -5.41 7.59
C THR A 93 -21.74 -5.73 8.48
N LYS A 94 -21.99 -7.02 8.78
CA LYS A 94 -23.12 -7.41 9.62
C LYS A 94 -22.91 -6.91 11.07
N PRO A 95 -23.79 -6.05 11.59
CA PRO A 95 -23.67 -5.52 12.95
C PRO A 95 -23.72 -6.65 13.99
N ARG A 96 -22.94 -6.55 15.06
CA ARG A 96 -23.22 -7.33 16.28
C ARG A 96 -24.34 -6.63 17.04
N ARG A 97 -25.14 -7.40 17.79
CA ARG A 97 -26.33 -6.92 18.53
C ARG A 97 -26.08 -5.72 19.47
N ASN A 98 -24.83 -5.37 19.78
CA ASN A 98 -24.45 -4.39 20.80
C ASN A 98 -23.49 -3.29 20.29
N ASP A 99 -23.29 -3.12 18.98
CA ASP A 99 -22.33 -2.12 18.47
C ASP A 99 -22.96 -0.70 18.45
N PRO A 100 -22.40 0.30 19.16
CA PRO A 100 -22.97 1.64 19.18
C PRO A 100 -22.82 2.33 17.81
N PRO A 101 -23.88 2.98 17.29
CA PRO A 101 -23.95 3.48 15.90
C PRO A 101 -23.03 4.68 15.59
N ASN A 102 -22.31 5.23 16.56
CA ASN A 102 -21.71 6.57 16.42
C ASN A 102 -20.30 6.61 15.79
N LYS A 103 -19.44 5.63 16.08
CA LYS A 103 -18.00 5.70 15.71
C LYS A 103 -17.71 5.61 14.21
N ALA A 104 -18.60 4.94 13.47
CA ALA A 104 -18.40 4.72 12.04
C ALA A 104 -18.99 5.84 11.16
N MET A 105 -20.01 6.57 11.64
CA MET A 105 -20.42 7.85 11.03
C MET A 105 -19.32 8.91 11.19
N MET A 106 -18.63 8.94 12.33
CA MET A 106 -17.49 9.83 12.54
C MET A 106 -16.38 9.57 11.52
N PHE A 107 -16.11 8.31 11.19
CA PHE A 107 -15.13 7.99 10.15
C PHE A 107 -15.59 8.34 8.73
N ALA A 108 -16.86 8.13 8.38
CA ALA A 108 -17.37 8.52 7.06
C ALA A 108 -17.20 10.03 6.79
N LYS A 109 -17.26 10.86 7.84
CA LYS A 109 -16.98 12.31 7.76
C LYS A 109 -15.51 12.64 7.53
N LEU A 110 -14.59 11.73 7.82
CA LEU A 110 -13.14 11.92 7.63
C LEU A 110 -12.66 11.55 6.22
N VAL A 111 -13.49 10.89 5.41
CA VAL A 111 -13.13 10.46 4.05
C VAL A 111 -13.56 11.52 3.04
N SER A 112 -12.60 12.05 2.29
CA SER A 112 -12.86 12.99 1.19
C SER A 112 -13.01 12.27 -0.16
N GLY A 113 -13.78 12.88 -1.05
CA GLY A 113 -13.90 12.43 -2.45
C GLY A 113 -12.61 12.64 -3.23
N ALA A 114 -12.47 11.94 -4.36
CA ALA A 114 -11.31 12.04 -5.24
C ALA A 114 -11.09 13.47 -5.74
N GLN A 115 -9.84 13.93 -5.74
CA GLN A 115 -9.39 15.25 -6.15
C GLN A 115 -8.39 15.15 -7.29
N LYS A 116 -8.38 16.17 -8.15
CA LYS A 116 -7.35 16.31 -9.18
C LYS A 116 -6.03 16.76 -8.54
N ALA A 117 -4.92 16.46 -9.20
CA ALA A 117 -3.64 17.00 -8.77
C ALA A 117 -3.59 18.53 -8.95
N GLN A 118 -2.94 19.21 -8.01
CA GLN A 118 -2.69 20.64 -8.12
C GLN A 118 -1.30 20.88 -8.70
N LEU A 119 -1.18 21.72 -9.72
CA LEU A 119 0.07 21.91 -10.47
C LEU A 119 1.24 22.31 -9.55
N GLY A 120 1.01 23.20 -8.58
CA GLY A 120 2.03 23.64 -7.62
C GLY A 120 2.48 22.57 -6.61
N SER A 121 1.82 21.41 -6.57
CA SER A 121 2.21 20.26 -5.73
C SER A 121 2.95 19.17 -6.50
N LEU A 122 3.09 19.32 -7.81
CA LEU A 122 3.74 18.32 -8.66
C LEU A 122 5.25 18.53 -8.69
N VAL A 123 5.99 17.45 -8.49
CA VAL A 123 7.45 17.39 -8.66
C VAL A 123 7.76 16.88 -10.06
N PHE A 124 8.60 17.58 -10.80
CA PHE A 124 9.03 17.19 -12.14
C PHE A 124 10.49 16.75 -12.11
N GLY A 125 10.82 15.71 -12.87
CA GLY A 125 12.16 15.14 -12.96
C GLY A 125 12.21 13.99 -13.97
N PRO A 126 13.38 13.36 -14.15
CA PRO A 126 13.50 12.20 -15.01
C PRO A 126 12.68 11.02 -14.45
N PHE A 127 12.23 10.17 -15.36
CA PHE A 127 11.64 8.89 -15.01
C PHE A 127 12.71 7.81 -15.12
N ASP A 128 13.11 7.25 -13.99
CA ASP A 128 14.10 6.18 -13.96
C ASP A 128 13.46 4.84 -14.26
N ASP A 129 14.10 4.05 -15.11
CA ASP A 129 13.73 2.65 -15.32
C ASP A 129 14.34 1.80 -14.21
N ILE A 130 13.47 1.20 -13.38
CA ILE A 130 13.88 0.44 -12.22
C ILE A 130 14.13 -1.02 -12.62
N PRO A 131 15.36 -1.54 -12.48
CA PRO A 131 15.65 -2.90 -12.87
C PRO A 131 14.91 -3.89 -11.95
N HIS A 132 14.12 -4.80 -12.55
CA HIS A 132 13.30 -5.78 -11.85
C HIS A 132 14.06 -6.67 -10.83
N VAL A 133 15.38 -6.78 -10.98
CA VAL A 133 16.25 -7.58 -10.12
C VAL A 133 16.14 -7.20 -8.63
N ILE A 134 15.82 -5.94 -8.30
CA ILE A 134 15.67 -5.48 -6.91
C ILE A 134 14.54 -6.21 -6.16
N TYR A 135 13.55 -6.74 -6.91
CA TYR A 135 12.44 -7.51 -6.35
C TYR A 135 12.71 -9.02 -6.35
N HIS A 136 13.81 -9.51 -6.95
CA HIS A 136 14.12 -10.94 -6.97
C HIS A 136 14.28 -11.54 -5.58
N GLN A 137 14.75 -10.74 -4.62
CA GLN A 137 14.90 -11.13 -3.22
C GLN A 137 13.60 -11.64 -2.60
N ILE A 138 12.43 -11.12 -3.03
CA ILE A 138 11.12 -11.57 -2.53
C ILE A 138 10.96 -13.07 -2.83
N ASN A 139 10.78 -13.92 -1.83
CA ASN A 139 10.64 -15.37 -2.04
C ASN A 139 9.70 -16.00 -1.01
N GLY A 140 9.35 -17.27 -1.19
CA GLY A 140 8.43 -17.97 -0.28
C GLY A 140 8.96 -18.10 1.15
N GLU A 141 10.28 -18.18 1.35
CA GLU A 141 10.88 -18.19 2.69
C GLU A 141 10.64 -16.87 3.42
N MET A 142 10.81 -15.73 2.73
CA MET A 142 10.45 -14.42 3.27
C MET A 142 8.96 -14.36 3.64
N ILE A 143 8.05 -14.85 2.80
CA ILE A 143 6.62 -14.88 3.12
C ILE A 143 6.36 -15.71 4.40
N LYS A 144 6.99 -16.87 4.52
CA LYS A 144 6.89 -17.72 5.71
C LYS A 144 7.41 -17.03 6.96
N GLU A 145 8.57 -16.37 6.89
CA GLU A 145 9.11 -15.60 8.02
C GLU A 145 8.20 -14.45 8.43
N ALA A 146 7.59 -13.76 7.46
CA ALA A 146 6.62 -12.70 7.72
C ALA A 146 5.43 -13.25 8.49
N ALA A 147 4.88 -14.38 8.04
CA ALA A 147 3.75 -15.02 8.70
C ALA A 147 4.07 -15.37 10.16
N LEU A 148 5.28 -15.84 10.44
CA LEU A 148 5.75 -16.13 11.81
C LEU A 148 5.83 -14.86 12.68
N LYS A 149 6.33 -13.76 12.12
CA LYS A 149 6.51 -12.47 12.83
C LYS A 149 5.22 -11.65 12.94
N THR A 150 4.21 -11.94 12.10
CA THR A 150 2.96 -11.17 12.05
C THR A 150 2.16 -11.32 13.34
N LYS A 151 1.71 -10.18 13.88
CA LYS A 151 0.75 -10.10 14.98
C LYS A 151 -0.42 -9.27 14.48
N GLY A 152 -1.63 -9.60 14.88
CA GLY A 152 -2.79 -8.84 14.45
C GLY A 152 -4.08 -9.61 14.51
N SER A 153 -5.15 -8.83 14.33
CA SER A 153 -6.52 -9.32 14.32
C SER A 153 -6.92 -9.79 12.91
N GLY A 154 -8.11 -10.39 12.78
CA GLY A 154 -8.58 -10.90 11.50
C GLY A 154 -8.60 -9.85 10.39
N VAL A 155 -8.25 -10.24 9.17
CA VAL A 155 -8.31 -9.37 7.99
C VAL A 155 -9.68 -9.54 7.29
N PRO A 156 -9.98 -8.87 6.16
CA PRO A 156 -11.28 -9.00 5.49
C PRO A 156 -11.66 -10.45 5.12
N SER A 157 -10.68 -11.30 4.81
CA SER A 157 -10.90 -12.72 4.59
C SER A 157 -11.25 -13.53 5.85
N GLY A 158 -11.26 -12.89 7.02
CA GLY A 158 -11.59 -13.50 8.32
C GLY A 158 -10.46 -14.33 8.95
N ILE A 159 -9.28 -14.32 8.33
CA ILE A 159 -8.08 -15.02 8.81
C ILE A 159 -7.28 -14.05 9.69
N ASP A 160 -6.86 -14.50 10.87
CA ASP A 160 -6.00 -13.75 11.77
C ASP A 160 -4.54 -14.23 11.68
N ALA A 161 -3.64 -13.61 12.45
CA ALA A 161 -2.22 -13.96 12.45
C ALA A 161 -1.97 -15.46 12.78
N ASN A 162 -2.78 -16.08 13.64
CA ASN A 162 -2.66 -17.50 13.95
C ASN A 162 -3.05 -18.38 12.76
N GLY A 163 -4.14 -18.02 12.07
CA GLY A 163 -4.55 -18.70 10.84
C GLY A 163 -3.48 -18.64 9.76
N PHE A 164 -2.85 -17.48 9.54
CA PHE A 164 -1.76 -17.35 8.57
C PHE A 164 -0.53 -18.17 8.96
N ARG A 165 -0.11 -18.16 10.23
CA ARG A 165 0.96 -19.06 10.71
C ARG A 165 0.63 -20.52 10.46
N GLY A 166 -0.62 -20.92 10.72
CA GLY A 166 -1.08 -22.28 10.48
C GLY A 166 -0.99 -22.70 9.00
N MET A 167 -1.34 -21.81 8.07
CA MET A 167 -1.34 -22.13 6.63
C MET A 167 0.05 -22.04 5.99
N LEU A 168 0.90 -21.10 6.43
CA LEU A 168 2.15 -20.74 5.74
C LEU A 168 3.42 -21.19 6.47
N ALA A 169 3.31 -21.58 7.73
CA ALA A 169 4.47 -22.02 8.51
C ALA A 169 4.31 -23.42 9.11
N SER A 170 3.08 -23.96 9.17
CA SER A 170 2.86 -25.29 9.73
C SER A 170 3.37 -26.41 8.81
N LYS A 171 4.09 -27.37 9.39
CA LYS A 171 4.48 -28.62 8.73
C LYS A 171 3.28 -29.52 8.40
N SER A 172 2.16 -29.35 9.11
CA SER A 172 0.93 -30.11 8.85
C SER A 172 0.22 -29.67 7.57
N PHE A 173 0.57 -28.50 7.03
CA PHE A 173 -0.03 -27.96 5.82
C PHE A 173 0.85 -28.30 4.60
N LYS A 174 0.50 -29.39 3.91
CA LYS A 174 1.31 -29.97 2.82
C LYS A 174 1.62 -29.00 1.67
N SER A 175 0.78 -27.98 1.46
CA SER A 175 0.92 -26.98 0.39
C SER A 175 1.48 -25.64 0.87
N SER A 176 2.06 -25.59 2.07
CA SER A 176 2.56 -24.34 2.68
C SER A 176 3.64 -23.66 1.84
N ALA A 177 4.64 -24.42 1.37
CA ALA A 177 5.74 -23.88 0.57
C ALA A 177 5.25 -23.28 -0.76
N SER A 178 4.46 -24.05 -1.53
CA SER A 178 3.92 -23.58 -2.81
C SER A 178 2.96 -22.39 -2.64
N LEU A 179 2.25 -22.33 -1.52
CA LEU A 179 1.42 -21.18 -1.17
C LEU A 179 2.27 -19.94 -0.89
N CYS A 180 3.36 -20.06 -0.15
CA CYS A 180 4.30 -18.98 0.09
C CYS A 180 4.94 -18.47 -1.21
N ASP A 181 5.36 -19.38 -2.09
CA ASP A 181 5.96 -19.02 -3.39
C ASP A 181 4.97 -18.27 -4.28
N ALA A 182 3.71 -18.71 -4.31
CA ALA A 182 2.69 -18.05 -5.09
C ALA A 182 2.31 -16.65 -4.54
N ILE A 183 2.39 -16.43 -3.21
CA ILE A 183 2.27 -15.09 -2.61
C ILE A 183 3.49 -14.23 -2.95
N ALA A 184 4.70 -14.80 -2.91
CA ALA A 184 5.91 -14.08 -3.28
C ALA A 184 5.88 -13.62 -4.75
N MET A 185 5.38 -14.47 -5.65
CA MET A 185 5.17 -14.12 -7.06
C MET A 185 4.13 -13.01 -7.23
N LEU A 186 3.08 -12.98 -6.41
CA LEU A 186 2.11 -11.88 -6.40
C LEU A 186 2.76 -10.58 -5.97
N ALA A 187 3.52 -10.62 -4.89
CA ALA A 187 4.19 -9.46 -4.37
C ALA A 187 5.16 -8.86 -5.40
N LYS A 188 6.01 -9.69 -6.02
CA LYS A 188 6.89 -9.24 -7.12
C LYS A 188 6.09 -8.57 -8.23
N ARG A 189 5.00 -9.21 -8.65
CA ARG A 189 4.19 -8.71 -9.75
C ARG A 189 3.52 -7.37 -9.41
N LEU A 190 3.06 -7.18 -8.19
CA LEU A 190 2.49 -5.90 -7.75
C LEU A 190 3.52 -4.78 -7.66
N CYS A 191 4.79 -5.11 -7.48
CA CYS A 191 5.89 -4.15 -7.51
C CYS A 191 6.48 -3.92 -8.91
N THR A 192 6.21 -4.79 -9.89
CA THR A 192 6.88 -4.75 -11.21
C THR A 192 5.95 -4.53 -12.39
N GLU A 193 4.66 -4.82 -12.26
CA GLU A 193 3.68 -4.72 -13.34
C GLU A 193 2.48 -3.88 -12.91
N LEU A 194 1.91 -3.11 -13.83
CA LEU A 194 0.63 -2.44 -13.61
C LEU A 194 -0.51 -3.45 -13.76
N VAL A 195 -1.11 -3.88 -12.64
CA VAL A 195 -2.15 -4.92 -12.62
C VAL A 195 -3.55 -4.31 -12.59
N ALA A 196 -4.41 -4.68 -13.54
CA ALA A 196 -5.78 -4.17 -13.65
C ALA A 196 -6.49 -4.08 -12.27
N PRO A 197 -7.01 -2.90 -11.86
CA PRO A 197 -7.56 -2.73 -10.52
C PRO A 197 -8.63 -3.74 -10.12
N ALA A 198 -9.49 -4.15 -11.06
CA ALA A 198 -10.56 -5.12 -10.81
C ALA A 198 -10.03 -6.51 -10.34
N THR A 199 -8.79 -6.86 -10.69
CA THR A 199 -8.17 -8.14 -10.32
C THR A 199 -7.61 -8.12 -8.90
N ILE A 200 -7.19 -6.95 -8.42
CA ILE A 200 -6.49 -6.77 -7.13
C ILE A 200 -7.36 -6.07 -6.09
N GLU A 201 -8.49 -5.50 -6.48
CA GLU A 201 -9.48 -4.83 -5.62
C GLU A 201 -9.82 -5.64 -4.36
N PRO A 202 -10.09 -6.96 -4.44
CA PRO A 202 -10.38 -7.73 -3.23
C PRO A 202 -9.15 -7.93 -2.32
N ILE A 203 -7.94 -7.88 -2.88
CA ILE A 203 -6.66 -7.99 -2.15
C ILE A 203 -6.39 -6.68 -1.40
N LEU A 204 -6.71 -5.54 -2.02
CA LEU A 204 -6.51 -4.22 -1.43
C LEU A 204 -7.61 -3.82 -0.44
N ALA A 205 -8.62 -4.67 -0.23
CA ALA A 205 -9.64 -4.45 0.77
C ALA A 205 -9.06 -4.37 2.19
N ASN A 206 -9.63 -3.48 3.00
CA ASN A 206 -9.23 -3.27 4.40
C ASN A 206 -10.42 -3.46 5.33
N ARG A 207 -10.16 -4.04 6.51
CA ARG A 207 -11.10 -3.99 7.64
C ARG A 207 -10.68 -2.85 8.54
N LEU A 208 -11.56 -1.87 8.70
CA LEU A 208 -11.28 -0.70 9.53
C LEU A 208 -11.65 -0.96 10.99
N ILE A 209 -10.76 -0.53 11.88
CA ILE A 209 -10.95 -0.54 13.31
C ILE A 209 -10.93 0.92 13.79
N PRO A 210 -12.05 1.43 14.35
CA PRO A 210 -12.07 2.75 14.96
C PRO A 210 -11.37 2.69 16.33
N LEU A 211 -10.13 3.17 16.39
CA LEU A 211 -9.44 3.35 17.68
C LEU A 211 -9.87 4.65 18.32
N ASP A 212 -10.17 4.60 19.61
CA ASP A 212 -10.53 5.78 20.40
C ASP A 212 -9.28 6.65 20.62
N LYS A 213 -9.38 7.95 20.30
CA LYS A 213 -8.32 8.92 20.57
C LYS A 213 -8.65 9.78 21.80
N GLY A 214 -9.82 9.58 22.43
CA GLY A 214 -10.38 10.49 23.43
C GLY A 214 -11.07 11.71 22.79
N ASN A 215 -11.82 12.47 23.58
CA ASN A 215 -12.50 13.71 23.16
C ASN A 215 -13.39 13.55 21.91
N ASP A 216 -14.12 12.44 21.81
CA ASP A 216 -14.96 12.08 20.64
C ASP A 216 -14.21 11.97 19.29
N GLU A 217 -12.88 11.92 19.32
CA GLU A 217 -12.05 11.68 18.14
C GLU A 217 -11.73 10.20 17.94
N VAL A 218 -11.66 9.79 16.67
CA VAL A 218 -11.43 8.40 16.28
C VAL A 218 -10.26 8.32 15.30
N ARG A 219 -9.33 7.40 15.54
CA ARG A 219 -8.25 7.06 14.60
C ARG A 219 -8.61 5.77 13.86
N PRO A 220 -8.88 5.84 12.55
CA PRO A 220 -9.24 4.68 11.76
C PRO A 220 -7.99 3.89 11.38
N ILE A 221 -7.87 2.66 11.87
CA ILE A 221 -6.78 1.76 11.46
C ILE A 221 -7.32 0.76 10.45
N GLY A 222 -6.74 0.74 9.25
CA GLY A 222 -7.00 -0.29 8.26
C GLY A 222 -6.14 -1.51 8.50
N VAL A 223 -6.82 -2.64 8.62
CA VAL A 223 -6.20 -3.96 8.62
C VAL A 223 -6.45 -4.56 7.24
N GLY A 224 -5.45 -4.44 6.38
CA GLY A 224 -5.47 -4.98 5.01
C GLY A 224 -5.39 -6.50 4.96
N GLU A 225 -5.65 -7.05 3.78
CA GLU A 225 -5.35 -8.46 3.53
C GLU A 225 -3.86 -8.71 3.65
N VAL A 226 -3.53 -9.88 4.16
CA VAL A 226 -2.17 -10.13 4.62
C VAL A 226 -1.15 -10.20 3.48
N ALA A 227 -1.56 -10.57 2.26
CA ALA A 227 -0.69 -10.44 1.09
C ALA A 227 -0.29 -8.98 0.86
N SER A 228 -1.26 -8.05 0.90
CA SER A 228 -1.04 -6.60 0.78
C SER A 228 -0.21 -6.04 1.93
N THR A 229 -0.39 -6.56 3.15
CA THR A 229 0.42 -6.14 4.32
C THR A 229 1.86 -6.63 4.22
N TRP A 230 2.11 -7.82 3.65
CA TRP A 230 3.45 -8.36 3.50
C TRP A 230 4.21 -7.75 2.34
N GLU A 231 3.53 -7.53 1.22
CA GLU A 231 4.04 -6.73 0.10
C GLU A 231 4.63 -5.42 0.61
N LYS A 232 3.83 -4.66 1.35
CA LYS A 232 4.23 -3.35 1.90
C LYS A 232 5.36 -3.47 2.92
N ASN A 233 5.31 -4.43 3.83
CA ASN A 233 6.40 -4.66 4.80
C ASN A 233 7.74 -5.05 4.15
N TYR A 234 7.71 -5.75 3.01
CA TYR A 234 8.91 -6.23 2.34
C TYR A 234 9.43 -5.29 1.28
N GLU A 235 8.54 -4.60 0.59
CA GLU A 235 8.87 -3.43 -0.20
C GLU A 235 9.61 -2.44 0.68
N VAL A 236 9.04 -2.01 1.82
CA VAL A 236 9.71 -1.08 2.74
C VAL A 236 11.05 -1.61 3.26
N LYS A 237 11.29 -2.93 3.28
CA LYS A 237 12.61 -3.50 3.60
C LYS A 237 13.57 -3.48 2.41
N GLY A 238 13.09 -3.79 1.22
CA GLY A 238 13.87 -3.84 -0.01
C GLY A 238 14.21 -2.46 -0.58
N THR A 239 13.31 -1.49 -0.40
CA THR A 239 13.41 -0.10 -0.85
C THR A 239 13.66 0.86 0.32
N LYS A 240 14.01 0.34 1.50
CA LYS A 240 14.20 1.15 2.72
C LYS A 240 15.18 2.30 2.50
N LEU A 241 16.30 1.99 1.84
CA LEU A 241 17.35 2.96 1.57
C LEU A 241 16.86 4.02 0.58
N ASP A 242 16.19 3.60 -0.49
CA ASP A 242 15.58 4.51 -1.47
C ASP A 242 14.54 5.44 -0.81
N ILE A 243 13.73 4.94 0.12
CA ILE A 243 12.76 5.75 0.87
C ILE A 243 13.48 6.76 1.77
N ILE A 244 14.56 6.36 2.45
CA ILE A 244 15.37 7.26 3.28
C ILE A 244 16.01 8.35 2.42
N GLU A 245 16.59 7.96 1.28
CA GLU A 245 17.23 8.88 0.33
C GLU A 245 16.21 9.87 -0.25
N ALA A 246 15.08 9.36 -0.75
CA ALA A 246 13.97 10.16 -1.27
C ALA A 246 13.38 11.14 -0.25
N SER A 247 13.35 10.74 1.03
CA SER A 247 12.84 11.57 2.13
C SER A 247 13.81 12.68 2.51
N GLY A 248 15.10 12.52 2.21
CA GLY A 248 16.15 13.47 2.55
C GLY A 248 16.43 13.59 4.05
N SER A 249 17.40 14.43 4.40
CA SER A 249 17.90 14.57 5.78
C SER A 249 16.96 15.31 6.72
N LEU A 250 16.03 16.12 6.20
CA LEU A 250 15.06 16.87 7.01
C LEU A 250 13.89 16.00 7.49
N GLN A 251 13.58 14.91 6.80
CA GLN A 251 12.50 14.01 7.16
C GLN A 251 12.98 12.92 8.11
N VAL A 252 12.98 13.25 9.40
CA VAL A 252 13.41 12.37 10.50
C VAL A 252 12.50 11.16 10.75
N CYS A 253 11.27 11.15 10.21
CA CYS A 253 10.29 10.08 10.43
C CYS A 253 10.41 8.91 9.43
N ALA A 254 11.24 9.04 8.39
CA ALA A 254 11.42 8.01 7.37
C ALA A 254 12.44 6.94 7.82
N SER A 255 12.13 6.15 8.84
CA SER A 255 12.94 4.99 9.27
C SER A 255 14.38 5.28 9.73
N LEU A 256 14.70 6.53 10.06
CA LEU A 256 15.99 6.92 10.65
C LEU A 256 16.08 6.48 12.12
N LYS A 257 17.19 5.81 12.47
CA LYS A 257 17.44 5.39 13.85
C LYS A 257 17.57 6.63 14.74
N SER A 258 16.82 6.67 15.83
CA SER A 258 16.78 7.80 16.78
C SER A 258 16.32 9.13 16.15
N GLY A 259 15.52 9.10 15.07
CA GLY A 259 15.05 10.30 14.36
C GLY A 259 14.41 11.36 15.25
N ALA A 260 13.57 10.97 16.22
CA ALA A 260 12.96 11.92 17.16
C ALA A 260 13.99 12.69 18.01
N LYS A 261 15.03 12.00 18.50
CA LYS A 261 16.11 12.62 19.27
C LYS A 261 16.94 13.55 18.37
N ALA A 262 17.26 13.10 17.15
CA ALA A 262 17.98 13.93 16.18
C ALA A 262 17.21 15.21 15.85
N ALA A 263 15.90 15.11 15.68
CA ALA A 263 15.02 16.25 15.43
C ALA A 263 15.04 17.26 16.57
N ILE A 264 14.94 16.80 17.82
CA ILE A 264 14.99 17.67 19.01
C ILE A 264 16.33 18.40 19.09
N HIS A 265 17.45 17.69 18.91
CA HIS A 265 18.77 18.32 18.94
C HIS A 265 18.97 19.30 17.79
N ALA A 266 18.55 18.96 16.57
CA ALA A 266 18.63 19.86 15.44
C ALA A 266 17.78 21.13 15.65
N MET A 267 16.56 20.96 16.16
CA MET A 267 15.67 22.08 16.49
C MET A 267 16.26 23.00 17.56
N HIS A 268 16.83 22.43 18.62
CA HIS A 268 17.50 23.20 19.66
C HIS A 268 18.68 23.99 19.10
N GLY A 269 19.55 23.33 18.31
CA GLY A 269 20.70 23.99 17.71
C GLY A 269 20.33 25.08 16.68
N ILE A 270 19.21 24.93 15.95
CA ILE A 270 18.69 25.97 15.05
C ILE A 270 18.07 27.12 15.83
N PHE A 271 17.48 26.86 16.99
CA PHE A 271 16.87 27.91 17.81
C PHE A 271 17.89 28.72 18.62
N ASP A 272 19.04 28.13 18.94
CA ASP A 272 20.11 28.81 19.67
C ASP A 272 20.92 29.81 18.82
N THR A 273 20.68 29.88 17.51
CA THR A 273 21.39 30.83 16.65
C THR A 273 20.76 32.21 16.72
N ASP A 274 21.59 33.26 16.65
CA ASP A 274 21.15 34.66 16.77
C ASP A 274 20.16 35.11 15.67
N ASP A 275 20.00 34.31 14.60
CA ASP A 275 19.09 34.53 13.47
C ASP A 275 17.73 33.84 13.60
N ALA A 276 17.45 33.15 14.71
CA ALA A 276 16.19 32.44 14.96
C ALA A 276 15.37 33.08 16.10
N ASP A 277 14.29 33.80 15.75
CA ASP A 277 13.44 34.47 16.73
C ASP A 277 12.31 33.60 17.32
N ALA A 278 11.85 32.58 16.57
CA ALA A 278 10.67 31.79 16.92
C ALA A 278 10.64 30.41 16.27
N MET A 279 9.84 29.51 16.85
CA MET A 279 9.54 28.18 16.29
C MET A 279 8.06 28.08 15.89
N LEU A 280 7.81 27.65 14.65
CA LEU A 280 6.46 27.43 14.15
C LEU A 280 6.07 25.94 14.21
N LEU A 281 5.06 25.62 15.00
CA LEU A 281 4.47 24.28 15.04
C LEU A 281 3.33 24.17 14.01
N ILE A 282 3.50 23.27 13.04
CA ILE A 282 2.49 22.96 12.03
C ILE A 282 2.06 21.50 12.17
N ASP A 283 0.78 21.27 12.44
CA ASP A 283 0.17 19.94 12.48
C ASP A 283 -0.99 19.84 11.46
N PRO A 284 -0.82 19.09 10.36
CA PRO A 284 -1.87 18.95 9.37
C PRO A 284 -3.03 18.10 9.89
N SER A 285 -4.22 18.69 9.95
CA SER A 285 -5.46 17.99 10.29
C SER A 285 -5.73 16.83 9.32
N ASN A 286 -6.04 15.64 9.86
CA ASN A 286 -6.48 14.49 9.08
C ASN A 286 -5.53 14.09 7.91
N ALA A 287 -4.23 14.32 8.06
CA ALA A 287 -3.22 14.22 7.00
C ALA A 287 -3.29 12.93 6.16
N PHE A 288 -3.48 11.78 6.81
CA PHE A 288 -3.54 10.48 6.12
C PHE A 288 -4.75 10.36 5.19
N ASN A 289 -5.92 10.88 5.58
CA ASN A 289 -7.13 10.75 4.77
C ASN A 289 -7.27 11.89 3.74
N LEU A 290 -6.53 12.99 3.91
CA LEU A 290 -6.59 14.17 3.04
C LEU A 290 -5.44 14.26 2.03
N LEU A 291 -4.44 13.36 2.09
CA LEU A 291 -3.39 13.31 1.07
C LEU A 291 -4.01 13.15 -0.33
N ASN A 292 -3.70 14.09 -1.21
CA ASN A 292 -4.13 14.05 -2.61
C ASN A 292 -3.38 12.93 -3.36
N ARG A 293 -4.09 11.86 -3.69
CA ARG A 293 -3.52 10.67 -4.34
C ARG A 293 -2.99 10.96 -5.72
N ALA A 294 -3.66 11.81 -6.50
CA ALA A 294 -3.21 12.14 -7.85
C ALA A 294 -1.80 12.77 -7.81
N SER A 295 -1.58 13.68 -6.86
CA SER A 295 -0.28 14.34 -6.67
C SER A 295 0.75 13.38 -6.08
N ALA A 296 0.36 12.58 -5.07
CA ALA A 296 1.26 11.59 -4.46
C ALA A 296 1.73 10.52 -5.45
N LEU A 297 0.82 9.99 -6.28
CA LEU A 297 1.13 8.99 -7.30
C LEU A 297 1.96 9.56 -8.45
N HIS A 298 1.81 10.85 -8.79
CA HIS A 298 2.71 11.51 -9.72
C HIS A 298 4.12 11.66 -9.13
N ASN A 299 4.19 12.20 -7.92
CA ASN A 299 5.45 12.56 -7.28
C ASN A 299 6.29 11.33 -6.92
N VAL A 300 5.67 10.19 -6.56
CA VAL A 300 6.42 8.98 -6.21
C VAL A 300 7.21 8.43 -7.40
N VAL A 301 6.75 8.62 -8.65
CA VAL A 301 7.49 8.18 -9.84
C VAL A 301 8.81 8.95 -10.01
N VAL A 302 8.87 10.18 -9.50
CA VAL A 302 10.06 11.04 -9.57
C VAL A 302 10.92 10.90 -8.30
N LEU A 303 10.28 10.87 -7.13
CA LEU A 303 10.98 10.91 -5.84
C LEU A 303 11.48 9.53 -5.39
N CYS A 304 10.72 8.46 -5.63
CA CYS A 304 11.05 7.11 -5.20
C CYS A 304 10.52 6.09 -6.22
N PRO A 305 11.16 6.00 -7.40
CA PRO A 305 10.63 5.19 -8.51
C PRO A 305 10.50 3.70 -8.16
N THR A 306 11.30 3.20 -7.21
CA THR A 306 11.23 1.81 -6.71
C THR A 306 9.94 1.48 -5.94
N LEU A 307 9.21 2.50 -5.47
CA LEU A 307 7.90 2.36 -4.81
C LEU A 307 6.73 2.64 -5.77
N ALA A 308 7.01 3.24 -6.93
CA ALA A 308 5.99 3.85 -7.79
C ALA A 308 4.95 2.85 -8.29
N THR A 309 5.38 1.69 -8.77
CA THR A 309 4.47 0.67 -9.33
C THR A 309 3.56 0.07 -8.25
N CYS A 310 4.10 -0.24 -7.06
CA CYS A 310 3.31 -0.78 -5.97
C CYS A 310 2.33 0.26 -5.41
N ALA A 311 2.80 1.50 -5.19
CA ALA A 311 1.95 2.61 -4.77
C ALA A 311 0.81 2.84 -5.78
N THR A 312 1.13 2.81 -7.07
CA THR A 312 0.16 2.95 -8.16
C THR A 312 -0.86 1.82 -8.13
N ASN A 313 -0.44 0.55 -8.04
CA ASN A 313 -1.36 -0.58 -7.93
C ASN A 313 -2.25 -0.47 -6.69
N THR A 314 -1.72 0.02 -5.58
CA THR A 314 -2.42 0.13 -4.30
C THR A 314 -3.46 1.27 -4.28
N TYR A 315 -3.12 2.46 -4.78
CA TYR A 315 -3.89 3.67 -4.51
C TYR A 315 -4.56 4.30 -5.74
N ARG A 316 -4.26 3.86 -6.98
CA ARG A 316 -4.87 4.44 -8.19
C ARG A 316 -6.37 4.23 -8.33
N ALA A 317 -6.91 3.22 -7.66
CA ALA A 317 -8.32 2.89 -7.68
C ALA A 317 -8.88 2.86 -6.25
N PRO A 318 -10.20 3.12 -6.08
CA PRO A 318 -10.79 3.11 -4.74
C PRO A 318 -10.72 1.73 -4.09
N ALA A 319 -10.21 1.67 -2.85
CA ALA A 319 -10.18 0.45 -2.06
C ALA A 319 -11.44 0.29 -1.20
N HIS A 320 -11.86 -0.96 -0.97
CA HIS A 320 -13.04 -1.29 -0.17
C HIS A 320 -12.68 -1.34 1.31
N HIS A 321 -13.31 -0.47 2.11
CA HIS A 321 -13.09 -0.36 3.55
C HIS A 321 -14.33 -0.88 4.29
N PHE A 322 -14.16 -2.00 4.99
CA PHE A 322 -15.22 -2.65 5.77
C PHE A 322 -15.14 -2.22 7.23
N VAL A 323 -16.19 -1.56 7.71
CA VAL A 323 -16.34 -1.18 9.12
C VAL A 323 -17.42 -2.08 9.73
N THR A 324 -17.14 -2.69 10.88
CA THR A 324 -18.17 -3.48 11.59
C THR A 324 -19.33 -2.59 11.99
N GLY A 325 -20.55 -3.00 11.68
CA GLY A 325 -21.77 -2.28 12.07
C GLY A 325 -22.17 -1.12 11.15
N VAL A 326 -21.41 -0.83 10.09
CA VAL A 326 -21.75 0.20 9.09
C VAL A 326 -21.61 -0.30 7.67
N LYS A 327 -22.21 0.43 6.73
CA LYS A 327 -22.08 0.19 5.30
C LYS A 327 -20.62 0.34 4.86
N GLU A 328 -20.24 -0.45 3.87
CA GLU A 328 -18.96 -0.37 3.17
C GLU A 328 -18.63 1.05 2.73
N LEU A 329 -17.38 1.46 2.96
CA LEU A 329 -16.83 2.75 2.53
C LEU A 329 -15.83 2.53 1.40
N LYS A 330 -15.71 3.52 0.53
CA LYS A 330 -14.68 3.55 -0.53
C LYS A 330 -13.61 4.54 -0.14
N SER A 331 -12.36 4.09 -0.12
CA SER A 331 -11.21 4.94 0.09
C SER A 331 -10.77 5.50 -1.26
N THR A 332 -11.14 6.75 -1.55
CA THR A 332 -10.84 7.46 -2.80
C THR A 332 -9.67 8.41 -2.70
N GLU A 333 -9.34 8.88 -1.49
CA GLU A 333 -8.20 9.75 -1.19
C GLU A 333 -7.42 9.21 0.00
N GLY A 334 -6.24 9.79 0.22
CA GLY A 334 -5.43 9.47 1.37
C GLY A 334 -4.69 8.13 1.28
N THR A 335 -3.95 7.81 2.33
CA THR A 335 -3.36 6.48 2.57
C THR A 335 -4.03 5.84 3.78
N THR A 336 -4.09 4.52 3.76
CA THR A 336 -4.70 3.76 4.86
C THR A 336 -3.73 3.69 6.04
N GLN A 337 -4.14 4.16 7.22
CA GLN A 337 -3.32 4.05 8.42
C GLN A 337 -3.22 2.59 8.86
N GLY A 338 -1.99 2.10 9.10
CA GLY A 338 -1.73 0.70 9.44
C GLY A 338 -1.15 -0.11 8.29
N ASP A 339 -1.12 0.46 7.08
CA ASP A 339 -0.24 -0.01 6.02
C ASP A 339 1.22 0.38 6.35
N PRO A 340 2.18 -0.56 6.31
CA PRO A 340 3.62 -0.30 6.46
C PRO A 340 4.17 0.59 5.35
#